data_AF-A0A344WEW4-F1
#
_entry.id   AF-A0A344WEW4-F1
#
_cell.length_a   1.000
_cell.length_b   1.000
_cell.length_c   1.000
_cell.angle_alpha   90.00
_cell.angle_beta   90.00
_cell.angle_gamma   90.00
#
_symmetry.space_group_name_H-M   'P 1'
#
loop_
_entity.id
_entity.type
_entity.pdbx_description
1 polymer ?
#
loop_
_entity_poly.entity_id
_entity_poly.type
_entity_poly.pdbx_seq_one_letter_code
_entity_poly.pdbx_strand_id
1 'polypeptide(L)'
;MTVPLNQYTAVSGTGFTYDLRGNLSSDGARTFGYDYENRLASVSGAASMTLAYDPGGRLRQTVAGGATTQFLYGGNALLAEYDGAGTLLRRYLHGPGIDEPLVWYEGAGLTDKRYLIADRQGSIVAVNGATSSRQLYGPYGEPDAWNGSRFRYTGQIALPEVSLYHYKARAYDPMLGRFLI
;
A
#
# COMPACT_ATOMS: atom_id res chain seq x y z
N MET A 1 -9.01 33.97 -13.05
CA MET A 1 -7.79 33.21 -13.43
C MET A 1 -7.84 31.89 -12.67
N THR A 2 -8.41 30.85 -13.28
CA THR A 2 -8.39 29.51 -12.70
C THR A 2 -6.98 28.97 -12.88
N VAL A 3 -6.24 28.81 -11.78
CA VAL A 3 -5.00 28.05 -11.80
C VAL A 3 -5.39 26.65 -12.27
N PRO A 4 -4.82 26.12 -13.36
CA PRO A 4 -5.09 24.74 -13.74
C PRO A 4 -4.69 23.86 -12.56
N LEU A 5 -5.63 23.14 -11.96
CA LEU A 5 -5.27 22.08 -11.04
C LEU A 5 -4.50 21.04 -11.87
N ASN A 6 -3.35 20.55 -11.38
CA ASN A 6 -2.51 19.55 -12.07
C ASN A 6 -3.23 18.18 -12.14
N GLN A 7 -4.32 18.14 -12.89
CA GLN A 7 -5.29 17.06 -13.06
C GLN A 7 -5.33 16.68 -14.54
N TYR A 8 -4.92 15.46 -14.87
CA TYR A 8 -5.05 14.93 -16.22
C TYR A 8 -6.49 14.49 -16.42
N THR A 9 -7.19 15.01 -17.41
CA THR A 9 -8.58 14.62 -17.72
C THR A 9 -8.65 13.38 -18.62
N ALA A 10 -7.56 13.04 -19.31
CA ALA A 10 -7.44 11.80 -20.06
C ALA A 10 -5.97 11.36 -20.25
N VAL A 11 -5.73 10.05 -20.32
CA VAL A 11 -4.46 9.44 -20.72
C VAL A 11 -4.77 8.42 -21.82
N SER A 12 -4.20 8.60 -23.02
CA SER A 12 -4.43 7.73 -24.19
C SER A 12 -5.91 7.47 -24.52
N GLY A 13 -6.79 8.46 -24.26
CA GLY A 13 -8.24 8.36 -24.51
C GLY A 13 -9.06 7.80 -23.35
N THR A 14 -8.43 7.21 -22.33
CA THR A 14 -9.11 6.83 -21.08
C THR A 14 -9.36 8.10 -20.26
N GLY A 15 -10.62 8.34 -19.90
CA GLY A 15 -11.04 9.50 -19.12
C GLY A 15 -10.75 9.35 -17.63
N PHE A 16 -10.25 10.41 -17.01
CA PHE A 16 -9.94 10.49 -15.59
C PHE A 16 -10.83 11.54 -14.96
N THR A 17 -11.43 11.24 -13.81
CA THR A 17 -12.29 12.18 -13.09
C THR A 17 -11.75 12.46 -11.70
N TYR A 18 -12.00 13.67 -11.21
CA TYR A 18 -11.59 14.10 -9.87
C TYR A 18 -12.82 14.63 -9.13
N ASP A 19 -12.81 14.51 -7.81
CA ASP A 19 -13.80 15.18 -6.97
C ASP A 19 -13.49 16.69 -6.81
N LEU A 20 -14.38 17.42 -6.14
CA LEU A 20 -14.22 18.87 -5.91
C LEU A 20 -13.06 19.22 -4.97
N ARG A 21 -12.47 18.24 -4.29
CA ARG A 21 -11.31 18.40 -3.41
C ARG A 21 -9.99 18.06 -4.12
N GLY A 22 -10.08 17.63 -5.38
CA GLY A 22 -8.94 17.33 -6.23
C GLY A 22 -8.44 15.88 -6.13
N ASN A 23 -9.17 15.02 -5.43
CA ASN A 23 -8.85 13.60 -5.34
C ASN A 23 -9.28 12.88 -6.63
N LEU A 24 -8.46 11.97 -7.15
CA LEU A 24 -8.81 11.15 -8.32
C LEU A 24 -9.97 10.24 -7.95
N SER A 25 -11.14 10.41 -8.56
CA SER A 25 -12.36 9.62 -8.29
C SER A 25 -12.56 8.46 -9.26
N SER A 26 -11.97 8.54 -10.47
CA SER A 26 -11.93 7.44 -11.44
C SER A 26 -10.71 7.57 -12.35
N ASP A 27 -10.06 6.45 -12.65
CA ASP A 27 -9.02 6.33 -13.69
C ASP A 27 -9.57 5.69 -14.99
N GLY A 28 -10.89 5.50 -15.07
CA GLY A 28 -11.58 4.83 -16.17
C GLY A 28 -11.71 3.31 -16.03
N ALA A 29 -10.94 2.67 -15.14
CA ALA A 29 -11.02 1.23 -14.83
C ALA A 29 -11.41 0.96 -13.37
N ARG A 30 -10.95 1.82 -12.46
CA ARG A 30 -11.21 1.80 -11.03
C ARG A 30 -11.87 3.10 -10.60
N THR A 31 -12.73 3.00 -9.61
CA THR A 31 -13.28 4.15 -8.88
C THR A 31 -12.69 4.21 -7.47
N PHE A 32 -12.50 5.42 -6.97
CA PHE A 32 -11.84 5.68 -5.70
C PHE A 32 -12.74 6.57 -4.83
N GLY A 33 -13.07 6.09 -3.64
CA GLY A 33 -13.81 6.83 -2.64
C GLY A 33 -12.89 7.33 -1.54
N TYR A 34 -13.18 8.52 -1.01
CA TYR A 34 -12.39 9.17 0.02
C TYR A 34 -13.25 9.50 1.24
N ASP A 35 -12.64 9.45 2.42
CA ASP A 35 -13.27 9.92 3.65
C ASP A 35 -13.23 11.46 3.75
N TYR A 36 -13.80 11.98 4.84
CA TYR A 36 -13.84 13.42 5.09
C TYR A 36 -12.46 14.07 5.34
N GLU A 37 -11.43 13.25 5.61
CA GLU A 37 -10.04 13.68 5.82
C GLU A 37 -9.19 13.53 4.55
N ASN A 38 -9.82 13.33 3.38
CA ASN A 38 -9.17 13.09 2.08
C ASN A 38 -8.27 11.84 2.05
N ARG A 39 -8.56 10.82 2.85
CA ARG A 39 -7.87 9.52 2.76
C ARG A 39 -8.69 8.56 1.92
N LEU A 40 -8.00 7.72 1.15
CA LEU A 40 -8.63 6.70 0.33
C LEU A 40 -9.38 5.69 1.21
N ALA A 41 -10.70 5.67 1.13
CA ALA A 41 -11.57 4.80 1.93
C ALA A 41 -12.08 3.59 1.15
N SER A 42 -12.16 3.68 -0.19
CA SER A 42 -12.58 2.56 -1.02
C SER A 42 -11.93 2.59 -2.41
N VAL A 43 -11.74 1.40 -2.96
CA VAL A 43 -11.41 1.16 -4.36
C VAL A 43 -12.42 0.15 -4.91
N SER A 44 -12.94 0.38 -6.10
CA SER A 44 -13.79 -0.57 -6.81
C SER A 44 -13.37 -0.67 -8.27
N GLY A 45 -13.63 -1.81 -8.90
CA GLY A 45 -13.16 -2.14 -10.26
C GLY A 45 -13.14 -3.66 -10.44
N ALA A 46 -12.15 -4.18 -11.18
CA ALA A 46 -11.94 -5.63 -11.30
C ALA A 46 -11.70 -6.31 -9.94
N ALA A 47 -11.08 -5.59 -9.01
CA ALA A 47 -10.98 -5.95 -7.60
C ALA A 47 -11.46 -4.76 -6.75
N SER A 48 -11.95 -5.05 -5.55
CA SER A 48 -12.46 -4.04 -4.63
C SER A 48 -11.81 -4.17 -3.26
N MET A 49 -11.57 -3.03 -2.62
CA MET A 49 -11.03 -2.94 -1.28
C MET A 49 -11.70 -1.79 -0.52
N THR A 50 -11.99 -2.00 0.76
CA THR A 50 -12.26 -0.90 1.69
C THR A 50 -11.09 -0.74 2.65
N LEU A 51 -10.83 0.51 3.05
CA LEU A 51 -9.76 0.89 3.95
C LEU A 51 -10.37 1.65 5.12
N ALA A 52 -9.92 1.33 6.34
CA ALA A 52 -10.31 2.04 7.54
C ALA A 52 -9.05 2.49 8.30
N TYR A 53 -9.15 3.66 8.90
CA TYR A 53 -8.05 4.34 9.57
C TYR A 53 -8.30 4.43 11.08
N ASP A 54 -7.23 4.47 11.86
CA ASP A 54 -7.33 4.80 13.27
C ASP A 54 -7.44 6.33 13.49
N PRO A 55 -7.75 6.80 14.71
CA PRO A 55 -7.83 8.24 14.99
C PRO A 55 -6.51 9.00 14.79
N GLY A 56 -5.37 8.31 14.70
CA GLY A 56 -4.07 8.90 14.37
C GLY A 56 -3.80 8.97 12.86
N GLY A 57 -4.75 8.53 12.03
CA GLY A 57 -4.66 8.54 10.57
C GLY A 57 -3.86 7.39 9.96
N ARG A 58 -3.50 6.36 10.74
CA ARG A 58 -2.79 5.18 10.22
C ARG A 58 -3.79 4.17 9.66
N LEU A 59 -3.43 3.48 8.58
CA LEU A 59 -4.26 2.42 8.00
C LEU A 59 -4.42 1.28 9.00
N ARG A 60 -5.61 1.15 9.58
CA ARG A 60 -5.93 0.22 10.67
C ARG A 60 -6.50 -1.10 10.16
N GLN A 61 -7.20 -1.07 9.03
CA GLN A 61 -7.80 -2.27 8.45
C GLN A 61 -7.98 -2.13 6.94
N THR A 62 -7.87 -3.25 6.24
CA THR A 62 -8.37 -3.42 4.87
C THR A 62 -9.34 -4.58 4.80
N VAL A 63 -10.30 -4.49 3.88
CA VAL A 63 -11.16 -5.62 3.50
C VAL A 63 -11.15 -5.75 1.99
N ALA A 64 -10.70 -6.89 1.47
CA ALA A 64 -10.65 -7.16 0.03
C ALA A 64 -11.07 -8.61 -0.24
N GLY A 65 -11.95 -8.83 -1.22
CA GLY A 65 -12.46 -10.16 -1.55
C GLY A 65 -13.12 -10.90 -0.36
N GLY A 66 -13.66 -10.17 0.63
CA GLY A 66 -14.21 -10.73 1.87
C GLY A 66 -13.17 -11.03 2.96
N ALA A 67 -11.87 -10.95 2.66
CA ALA A 67 -10.81 -11.13 3.65
C ALA A 67 -10.52 -9.81 4.37
N THR A 68 -10.53 -9.85 5.72
CA THR A 68 -10.15 -8.71 6.56
C THR A 68 -8.70 -8.85 7.00
N THR A 69 -7.92 -7.78 6.86
CA THR A 69 -6.58 -7.65 7.45
C THR A 69 -6.57 -6.44 8.40
N GLN A 70 -6.20 -6.66 9.66
CA GLN A 70 -6.05 -5.63 10.68
C GLN A 70 -4.57 -5.35 10.91
N PHE A 71 -4.23 -4.08 11.10
CA PHE A 71 -2.85 -3.60 11.21
C PHE A 71 -2.57 -3.07 12.61
N LEU A 72 -1.55 -3.62 13.27
CA LEU A 72 -1.09 -3.20 14.59
C LEU A 72 0.20 -2.40 14.48
N TYR A 73 0.20 -1.18 15.04
CA TYR A 73 1.35 -0.27 14.97
C TYR A 73 1.99 -0.02 16.33
N GLY A 74 3.31 0.15 16.33
CA GLY A 74 4.08 0.78 17.40
C GLY A 74 4.65 2.10 16.89
N GLY A 75 4.16 3.23 17.40
CA GLY A 75 4.41 4.51 16.74
C GLY A 75 3.89 4.50 15.29
N ASN A 76 4.73 4.86 14.32
CA ASN A 76 4.37 4.81 12.90
C ASN A 76 4.79 3.51 12.20
N ALA A 77 5.46 2.60 12.90
CA ALA A 77 5.92 1.33 12.34
C ALA A 77 4.83 0.26 12.46
N LEU A 78 4.48 -0.38 11.35
CA LEU A 78 3.58 -1.54 11.33
C LEU A 78 4.30 -2.74 11.95
N LEU A 79 3.82 -3.24 13.08
CA LEU A 79 4.44 -4.34 13.82
C LEU A 79 3.81 -5.70 13.51
N ALA A 80 2.52 -5.74 13.19
CA ALA A 80 1.83 -7.00 12.91
C ALA A 80 0.58 -6.84 12.05
N GLU A 81 0.23 -7.92 11.35
CA GLU A 81 -1.04 -8.10 10.64
C GLU A 81 -1.84 -9.22 11.29
N TYR A 82 -3.14 -9.02 11.44
CA TYR A 82 -4.10 -10.01 11.93
C TYR A 82 -5.23 -10.22 10.93
N ASP A 83 -5.85 -11.40 10.93
CA ASP A 83 -7.09 -11.60 10.19
C ASP A 83 -8.31 -11.01 10.93
N GLY A 84 -9.50 -11.14 10.34
CA GLY A 84 -10.76 -10.70 10.95
C GLY A 84 -11.17 -11.46 12.22
N ALA A 85 -10.57 -12.62 12.49
CA ALA A 85 -10.79 -13.42 13.70
C ALA A 85 -9.76 -13.14 14.81
N GLY A 86 -8.77 -12.25 14.54
CA GLY A 86 -7.70 -11.94 15.48
C GLY A 86 -6.53 -12.94 15.45
N THR A 87 -6.45 -13.80 14.43
CA THR A 87 -5.30 -14.67 14.22
C THR A 87 -4.13 -13.85 13.71
N LEU A 88 -2.96 -14.00 14.32
CA LEU A 88 -1.75 -13.35 13.88
C LEU A 88 -1.29 -13.91 12.52
N LEU A 89 -1.27 -13.06 11.50
CA LEU A 89 -0.82 -13.39 10.15
C LEU A 89 0.66 -13.13 9.98
N ARG A 90 1.17 -11.99 10.45
CA ARG A 90 2.54 -11.54 10.22
C ARG A 90 3.08 -10.69 11.35
N ARG A 91 4.41 -10.70 11.54
CA ARG A 91 5.13 -9.76 12.40
C ARG A 91 6.29 -9.11 11.66
N TYR A 92 6.61 -7.89 12.06
CA TYR A 92 7.67 -7.10 11.46
C TYR A 92 8.61 -6.52 12.51
N LEU A 93 9.90 -6.51 12.19
CA LEU A 93 10.90 -5.74 12.93
C LEU A 93 11.44 -4.66 12.00
N HIS A 94 11.59 -3.47 12.56
CA HIS A 94 12.09 -2.29 11.87
C HIS A 94 13.44 -1.87 12.46
N GLY A 95 14.26 -1.26 11.62
CA GLY A 95 15.48 -0.58 12.04
C GLY A 95 15.18 0.79 12.67
N PRO A 96 16.23 1.52 13.07
CA PRO A 96 16.08 2.85 13.67
C PRO A 96 15.68 3.94 12.66
N GLY A 97 15.83 3.69 11.35
CA GLY A 97 15.47 4.62 10.29
C GLY A 97 13.97 4.71 10.03
N ILE A 98 13.58 5.69 9.22
CA ILE A 98 12.20 5.84 8.76
C ILE A 98 11.95 4.85 7.63
N ASP A 99 10.84 4.12 7.71
CA ASP A 99 10.42 3.15 6.68
C ASP A 99 11.52 2.11 6.37
N GLU A 100 12.15 1.62 7.44
CA GLU A 100 13.24 0.64 7.40
C GLU A 100 12.78 -0.73 7.93
N PRO A 101 11.89 -1.46 7.22
CA PRO A 101 11.50 -2.80 7.63
C PRO A 101 12.63 -3.79 7.34
N LEU A 102 13.04 -4.55 8.34
CA LEU A 102 14.21 -5.44 8.27
C LEU A 102 13.83 -6.92 8.25
N VAL A 103 12.81 -7.30 9.02
CA VAL A 103 12.41 -8.70 9.18
C VAL A 103 10.90 -8.82 9.08
N TRP A 104 10.45 -9.88 8.43
CA TRP A 104 9.08 -10.34 8.37
C TRP A 104 9.02 -11.80 8.84
N TYR A 105 8.12 -12.09 9.77
CA TYR A 105 7.75 -13.46 10.13
C TYR A 105 6.38 -13.80 9.54
N GLU A 106 6.29 -14.93 8.84
CA GLU A 106 5.01 -15.43 8.33
C GLU A 106 4.32 -16.35 9.33
N GLY A 107 3.04 -16.12 9.55
CA GLY A 107 2.20 -16.83 10.51
C GLY A 107 2.40 -16.41 11.96
N ALA A 108 1.72 -17.13 12.85
CA ALA A 108 1.73 -16.89 14.29
C ALA A 108 3.03 -17.35 14.99
N GLY A 109 3.92 -18.06 14.29
CA GLY A 109 5.20 -18.55 14.80
C GLY A 109 6.38 -17.61 14.50
N LEU A 110 7.56 -17.95 15.02
CA LEU A 110 8.82 -17.25 14.76
C LEU A 110 9.78 -18.06 13.87
N THR A 111 9.33 -19.18 13.32
CA THR A 111 10.15 -20.12 12.54
C THR A 111 10.28 -19.71 11.08
N ASP A 112 9.22 -19.19 10.47
CA ASP A 112 9.24 -18.66 9.10
C ASP A 112 9.74 -17.20 9.12
N LYS A 113 11.05 -17.04 9.31
CA LYS A 113 11.74 -15.74 9.36
C LYS A 113 12.27 -15.38 7.98
N ARG A 114 11.99 -14.15 7.54
CA ARG A 114 12.36 -13.58 6.24
C ARG A 114 13.01 -12.22 6.43
N TYR A 115 14.22 -12.05 5.94
CA TYR A 115 14.97 -10.79 5.94
C TYR A 115 14.62 -9.98 4.69
N LEU A 116 14.28 -8.72 4.88
CA LEU A 116 13.97 -7.77 3.82
C LEU A 116 15.26 -7.02 3.46
N ILE A 117 15.61 -7.04 2.19
CA ILE A 117 16.84 -6.41 1.67
C ILE A 117 16.42 -5.19 0.87
N ALA A 118 16.77 -4.01 1.39
CA ALA A 118 16.47 -2.73 0.78
C ALA A 118 17.60 -2.26 -0.16
N ASP A 119 17.23 -1.51 -1.20
CA ASP A 119 18.17 -0.71 -1.99
C ASP A 119 18.47 0.65 -1.32
N ARG A 120 19.22 1.52 -2.02
CA ARG A 120 19.62 2.84 -1.51
C ARG A 120 18.45 3.76 -1.16
N GLN A 121 17.30 3.62 -1.84
CA GLN A 121 16.12 4.46 -1.61
C GLN A 121 15.11 3.79 -0.66
N GLY A 122 15.46 2.66 -0.06
CA GLY A 122 14.62 1.92 0.87
C GLY A 122 13.65 0.94 0.20
N SER A 123 13.70 0.77 -1.12
CA SER A 123 12.83 -0.22 -1.79
C SER A 123 13.28 -1.62 -1.45
N ILE A 124 12.36 -2.49 -1.04
CA ILE A 124 12.67 -3.90 -0.81
C ILE A 124 12.87 -4.60 -2.16
N VAL A 125 14.10 -4.97 -2.47
CA VAL A 125 14.49 -5.59 -3.75
C VAL A 125 14.72 -7.09 -3.65
N ALA A 126 14.84 -7.61 -2.43
CA ALA A 126 14.91 -9.04 -2.19
C ALA A 126 14.39 -9.42 -0.81
N VAL A 127 13.95 -10.67 -0.70
CA VAL A 127 13.65 -11.35 0.55
C VAL A 127 14.55 -12.57 0.65
N ASN A 128 15.13 -12.83 1.82
CA ASN A 128 15.99 -13.99 2.07
C ASN A 128 15.62 -14.69 3.39
N GLY A 129 15.83 -16.00 3.52
CA GLY A 129 15.50 -16.78 4.72
C GLY A 129 14.63 -17.98 4.39
N ALA A 130 13.55 -18.18 5.16
CA ALA A 130 12.62 -19.31 4.97
C ALA A 130 12.04 -19.37 3.54
N THR A 131 11.83 -18.21 2.91
CA THR A 131 11.64 -18.10 1.46
C THR A 131 12.59 -17.05 0.91
N SER A 132 13.08 -17.27 -0.31
CA SER A 132 13.94 -16.31 -1.00
C SER A 132 13.33 -15.88 -2.32
N SER A 133 13.28 -14.56 -2.56
CA SER A 133 12.77 -13.98 -3.80
C SER A 133 13.45 -12.66 -4.11
N ARG A 134 13.40 -12.26 -5.38
CA ARG A 134 13.79 -10.93 -5.84
C ARG A 134 12.54 -10.18 -6.27
N GLN A 135 12.59 -8.86 -6.16
CA GLN A 135 11.54 -7.95 -6.57
C GLN A 135 12.16 -6.89 -7.46
N LEU A 136 11.56 -6.67 -8.62
CA LEU A 136 12.00 -5.65 -9.57
C LEU A 136 10.93 -4.55 -9.64
N TYR A 137 11.39 -3.33 -9.88
CA TYR A 137 10.52 -2.16 -9.99
C TYR A 137 10.83 -1.40 -11.27
N GLY A 138 9.79 -0.92 -11.93
CA GLY A 138 9.90 0.19 -12.87
C GLY A 138 10.30 1.50 -12.16
N PRO A 139 10.60 2.56 -12.93
CA PRO A 139 11.05 3.83 -12.36
C PRO A 139 10.09 4.46 -11.35
N TYR A 140 8.79 4.22 -11.51
CA TYR A 140 7.73 4.75 -10.65
C TYR A 140 7.26 3.72 -9.62
N GLY A 141 8.01 2.63 -9.43
CA GLY A 141 7.70 1.60 -8.45
C GLY A 141 6.77 0.51 -8.97
N GLU A 142 6.58 0.38 -10.28
CA GLU A 142 5.78 -0.68 -10.88
C GLU A 142 6.41 -2.05 -10.58
N PRO A 143 5.80 -2.90 -9.73
CA PRO A 143 6.42 -4.16 -9.40
C PRO A 143 6.28 -5.17 -10.54
N ASP A 144 7.29 -6.03 -10.71
CA ASP A 144 7.20 -7.20 -11.61
C ASP A 144 6.07 -8.16 -11.20
N ALA A 145 5.81 -8.29 -9.90
CA ALA A 145 4.65 -8.98 -9.36
C ALA A 145 4.24 -8.44 -7.99
N TRP A 146 2.93 -8.47 -7.69
CA TRP A 146 2.37 -7.94 -6.43
C TRP A 146 2.43 -8.90 -5.23
N ASN A 147 2.85 -10.16 -5.41
CA ASN A 147 2.93 -11.20 -4.36
C ASN A 147 4.21 -11.15 -3.50
N GLY A 148 4.10 -11.39 -2.19
CA GLY A 148 5.25 -11.50 -1.29
C GLY A 148 5.23 -10.49 -0.15
N SER A 149 6.34 -9.79 0.08
CA SER A 149 6.48 -8.83 1.19
C SER A 149 5.40 -7.75 1.17
N ARG A 150 4.90 -7.39 2.36
CA ARG A 150 4.02 -6.23 2.55
C ARG A 150 4.74 -4.93 2.25
N PHE A 151 6.01 -4.83 2.62
CA PHE A 151 6.83 -3.65 2.34
C PHE A 151 7.57 -3.82 1.02
N ARG A 152 7.53 -2.78 0.18
CA ARG A 152 8.02 -2.81 -1.20
C ARG A 152 8.74 -1.53 -1.58
N TYR A 153 8.32 -0.87 -2.66
CA TYR A 153 8.92 0.33 -3.20
C TYR A 153 9.02 1.42 -2.14
N THR A 154 10.23 1.94 -1.92
CA THR A 154 10.58 2.90 -0.84
C THR A 154 10.11 2.47 0.57
N GLY A 155 10.03 1.16 0.83
CA GLY A 155 9.67 0.62 2.14
C GLY A 155 8.17 0.72 2.48
N GLN A 156 7.32 1.09 1.52
CA GLN A 156 5.91 1.37 1.79
C GLN A 156 5.02 0.14 1.72
N ILE A 157 3.86 0.22 2.37
CA ILE A 157 2.86 -0.85 2.47
C ILE A 157 2.22 -1.06 1.09
N ALA A 158 2.34 -2.26 0.55
CA ALA A 158 1.67 -2.69 -0.67
C ALA A 158 0.25 -3.18 -0.37
N LEU A 159 -0.69 -2.76 -1.22
CA LEU A 159 -2.08 -3.21 -1.28
C LEU A 159 -2.26 -4.01 -2.58
N PRO A 160 -1.76 -5.25 -2.63
CA PRO A 160 -1.65 -6.02 -3.86
C PRO A 160 -3.01 -6.33 -4.51
N GLU A 161 -4.07 -6.39 -3.72
CA GLU A 161 -5.42 -6.70 -4.20
C GLU A 161 -5.99 -5.59 -5.11
N VAL A 162 -5.46 -4.37 -5.00
CA VAL A 162 -5.90 -3.20 -5.81
C VAL A 162 -4.74 -2.50 -6.52
N SER A 163 -3.55 -3.10 -6.49
CA SER A 163 -2.34 -2.62 -7.15
C SER A 163 -1.93 -1.20 -6.73
N LEU A 164 -2.00 -0.89 -5.44
CA LEU A 164 -1.62 0.41 -4.88
C LEU A 164 -0.55 0.29 -3.79
N TYR A 165 0.13 1.41 -3.52
CA TYR A 165 0.93 1.59 -2.32
C TYR A 165 0.26 2.55 -1.35
N HIS A 166 0.34 2.25 -0.06
CA HIS A 166 -0.10 3.10 1.02
C HIS A 166 1.10 3.82 1.65
N TYR A 167 1.22 5.12 1.38
CA TYR A 167 2.24 6.04 1.90
C TYR A 167 1.71 6.82 3.11
N LYS A 168 1.11 6.11 4.08
CA LYS A 168 0.56 6.65 5.34
C LYS A 168 -0.59 7.63 5.12
N ALA A 169 -0.29 8.87 4.76
CA ALA A 169 -1.30 9.90 4.49
C ALA A 169 -1.94 9.75 3.10
N ARG A 170 -1.27 9.09 2.14
CA ARG A 170 -1.71 9.09 0.73
C ARG A 170 -1.61 7.71 0.10
N ALA A 171 -2.52 7.41 -0.82
CA ALA A 171 -2.40 6.27 -1.72
C ALA A 171 -1.65 6.69 -2.98
N TYR A 172 -0.73 5.83 -3.42
CA TYR A 172 0.09 6.04 -4.61
C TYR A 172 -0.18 4.92 -5.61
N ASP A 173 -0.40 5.31 -6.85
CA ASP A 173 -0.53 4.40 -7.98
C ASP A 173 0.77 4.37 -8.78
N PRO A 174 1.49 3.23 -8.78
CA PRO A 174 2.74 3.11 -9.51
C PRO A 174 2.54 3.09 -11.03
N MET A 175 1.41 2.60 -11.54
CA MET A 175 1.17 2.54 -12.99
C MET A 175 0.89 3.92 -13.56
N LEU A 176 0.33 4.81 -12.75
CA LEU A 176 0.15 6.22 -13.09
C LEU A 176 1.34 7.09 -12.69
N GLY A 177 2.26 6.55 -11.89
CA GLY A 177 3.40 7.28 -11.32
C GLY A 177 3.03 8.44 -10.42
N ARG A 178 1.90 8.37 -9.69
CA ARG A 178 1.42 9.50 -8.88
C ARG A 178 0.57 9.12 -7.67
N PHE A 179 0.45 10.07 -6.75
CA PHE A 179 -0.54 10.02 -5.68
C PHE A 179 -1.95 10.24 -6.23
N LEU A 180 -2.93 9.65 -5.55
CA LEU A 180 -4.35 9.77 -5.89
C LEU A 180 -4.99 11.07 -5.37
N ILE A 181 -4.21 11.91 -4.67
CA ILE A 181 -4.57 13.24 -4.19
C ILE A 181 -3.49 14.26 -4.54
#